data_AF-A0AAD7H4V5-F1
#
_entry.id   AF-A0AAD7H4V5-F1
#
_cell.length_a   1.000
_cell.length_b   1.000
_cell.length_c   1.000
_cell.angle_alpha   90.00
_cell.angle_beta   90.00
_cell.angle_gamma   90.00
#
_symmetry.space_group_name_H-M   'P 1'
#
loop_
_entity.id
_entity.type
_entity.pdbx_description
1 polymer ?
#
loop_
_entity_poly.entity_id
_entity_poly.type
_entity_poly.pdbx_seq_one_letter_code
_entity_poly.pdbx_strand_id
1 'polypeptide(L)'
;MPGTASVQLPDLLGLSRAFELRTNRHCHTVTSASETWFLSQQNILTDAEKNCPSVLEDWSLGVRLLPDMRPSPAPLGYRFSDGVGFRAAQMQVLSHRQNNTLPSVEAYVDLRTRPQRPPHGLKLSLDDQRWDDLHRSAIDVMQLSTGAINFTLPSSGIIPKFLAAESAFTAEQPVEGETTPASANLRIHPPPEQVSPPLSSDSTLYLRGLKDCIVGTLNWSYETELYFGAKGDEVRQFGWVFLKTKEQE
;
A
#
# COMPACT_ATOMS: atom_id res chain seq x y z
N MET A 1 -27.29 0.20 25.75
CA MET A 1 -26.49 -0.77 25.00
C MET A 1 -25.57 0.04 24.08
N PRO A 2 -24.27 0.15 24.37
CA PRO A 2 -23.35 0.78 23.43
C PRO A 2 -23.40 0.00 22.10
N GLY A 3 -23.70 0.68 21.00
CA GLY A 3 -23.82 0.05 19.69
C GLY A 3 -22.42 -0.25 19.13
N THR A 4 -22.16 -1.51 18.77
CA THR A 4 -20.96 -1.88 18.03
C THR A 4 -21.03 -1.25 16.65
N ALA A 5 -20.16 -0.29 16.35
CA ALA A 5 -20.06 0.26 15.01
C ALA A 5 -19.40 -0.78 14.09
N SER A 6 -19.89 -0.90 12.86
CA SER A 6 -19.28 -1.75 11.84
C SER A 6 -19.18 -1.00 10.52
N VAL A 7 -18.16 -1.34 9.73
CA VAL A 7 -17.87 -0.73 8.43
C VAL A 7 -17.66 -1.85 7.42
N GLN A 8 -18.25 -1.71 6.23
CA GLN A 8 -17.99 -2.59 5.11
C GLN A 8 -16.84 -2.03 4.26
N LEU A 9 -15.79 -2.81 4.10
CA LEU A 9 -14.69 -2.53 3.19
C LEU A 9 -15.11 -2.82 1.74
N PRO A 10 -14.61 -2.03 0.76
CA PRO A 10 -14.75 -2.38 -0.65
C PRO A 10 -14.03 -3.70 -0.97
N ASP A 11 -14.41 -4.36 -2.08
CA ASP A 11 -13.70 -5.56 -2.58
C ASP A 11 -12.33 -5.17 -3.15
N LEU A 12 -11.37 -4.95 -2.26
CA LEU A 12 -9.99 -4.57 -2.59
C LEU A 12 -9.26 -5.67 -3.38
N LEU A 13 -9.56 -6.94 -3.10
CA LEU A 13 -9.00 -8.08 -3.86
C LEU A 13 -9.59 -8.16 -5.27
N GLY A 14 -10.81 -7.67 -5.46
CA GLY A 14 -11.42 -7.43 -6.77
C GLY A 14 -10.53 -6.67 -7.74
N LEU A 15 -9.74 -5.71 -7.23
CA LEU A 15 -8.83 -4.87 -8.01
C LEU A 15 -7.65 -5.66 -8.61
N SER A 16 -7.28 -6.78 -8.01
CA SER A 16 -6.13 -7.59 -8.40
C SER A 16 -6.48 -8.94 -9.00
N ARG A 17 -7.76 -9.25 -9.22
CA ARG A 17 -8.21 -10.53 -9.81
C ARG A 17 -7.61 -10.84 -11.17
N ALA A 18 -7.23 -9.81 -11.94
CA ALA A 18 -6.59 -9.97 -13.25
C ALA A 18 -5.11 -10.38 -13.16
N PHE A 19 -4.54 -10.43 -11.96
CA PHE A 19 -3.13 -10.68 -11.73
C PHE A 19 -2.96 -11.91 -10.84
N GLU A 20 -2.00 -12.77 -11.18
CA GLU A 20 -1.68 -13.95 -10.38
C GLU A 20 -0.88 -13.55 -9.14
N LEU A 21 -1.27 -14.05 -7.96
CA LEU A 21 -0.45 -13.93 -6.77
C LEU A 21 0.74 -14.87 -6.87
N ARG A 22 1.94 -14.30 -6.99
CA ARG A 22 3.21 -15.05 -7.04
C ARG A 22 4.01 -14.78 -5.79
N THR A 23 4.82 -15.75 -5.38
CA THR A 23 5.73 -15.62 -4.23
C THR A 23 7.16 -15.89 -4.66
N ASN A 24 8.12 -15.13 -4.10
CA ASN A 24 9.53 -15.40 -4.34
C ASN A 24 9.89 -16.74 -3.69
N ARG A 25 10.54 -17.65 -4.42
CA ARG A 25 11.03 -18.94 -3.85
C ARG A 25 12.03 -18.75 -2.70
N HIS A 26 12.68 -17.59 -2.62
CA HIS A 26 13.59 -17.20 -1.56
C HIS A 26 12.89 -16.45 -0.42
N CYS A 27 11.55 -16.41 -0.39
CA CYS A 27 10.82 -15.56 0.54
C CYS A 27 11.16 -15.86 2.00
N HIS A 28 11.26 -17.15 2.35
CA HIS A 28 11.65 -17.59 3.69
C HIS A 28 13.06 -17.10 4.04
N THR A 29 14.05 -17.39 3.18
CA THR A 29 15.45 -16.99 3.41
C THR A 29 15.60 -15.47 3.59
N VAL A 30 14.94 -14.68 2.74
CA VAL A 30 15.03 -13.22 2.82
C VAL A 30 14.27 -12.68 4.04
N THR A 31 13.13 -13.28 4.42
CA THR A 31 12.40 -12.90 5.63
C THR A 31 13.27 -13.14 6.87
N SER A 32 13.83 -14.34 7.04
CA SER A 32 14.72 -14.66 8.17
C SER A 32 15.97 -13.78 8.19
N ALA A 33 16.57 -13.49 7.02
CA ALA A 33 17.72 -12.59 6.94
C ALA A 33 17.36 -11.14 7.31
N SER A 34 16.18 -10.67 6.90
CA SER A 34 15.69 -9.31 7.22
C SER A 34 15.40 -9.19 8.72
N GLU A 35 14.74 -10.18 9.32
CA GLU A 35 14.51 -10.27 10.76
C GLU A 35 15.83 -10.30 11.54
N THR A 36 16.78 -11.15 11.15
CA THR A 36 18.10 -11.22 11.78
C THR A 36 18.83 -9.87 11.72
N TRP A 37 18.84 -9.25 10.54
CA TRP A 37 19.45 -7.94 10.36
C TRP A 37 18.77 -6.87 11.22
N PHE A 38 17.44 -6.89 11.28
CA PHE A 38 16.64 -5.93 12.05
C PHE A 38 16.90 -6.04 13.55
N LEU A 39 16.87 -7.27 14.10
CA LEU A 39 17.16 -7.55 15.51
C LEU A 39 18.60 -7.18 15.88
N SER A 40 19.54 -7.22 14.92
CA SER A 40 20.92 -6.81 15.14
C SER A 40 21.11 -5.29 15.29
N GLN A 41 20.12 -4.47 14.92
CA GLN A 41 20.20 -3.02 15.03
C GLN A 41 19.99 -2.59 16.50
N GLN A 42 21.05 -2.05 17.13
CA GLN A 42 21.01 -1.66 18.55
C GLN A 42 20.29 -0.33 18.83
N ASN A 43 20.06 0.52 17.81
CA ASN A 43 19.58 1.90 18.00
C ASN A 43 18.30 2.25 17.24
N ILE A 44 17.69 1.30 16.52
CA ILE A 44 16.50 1.61 15.69
C ILE A 44 15.21 1.46 16.49
N LEU A 45 15.16 0.49 17.42
CA LEU A 45 13.96 0.19 18.20
C LEU A 45 14.29 -0.12 19.65
N THR A 46 13.34 0.21 20.52
CA THR A 46 13.29 -0.24 21.91
C THR A 46 13.07 -1.75 21.99
N ASP A 47 13.46 -2.37 23.11
CA ASP A 47 13.23 -3.81 23.31
C ASP A 47 11.74 -4.18 23.30
N ALA A 48 10.86 -3.25 23.67
CA ALA A 48 9.41 -3.45 23.56
C ALA A 48 8.95 -3.55 22.10
N GLU A 49 9.48 -2.69 21.22
CA GLU A 49 9.15 -2.71 19.79
C GLU A 49 9.77 -3.91 19.07
N LYS A 50 10.98 -4.35 19.47
CA LYS A 50 11.62 -5.57 18.93
C LYS A 50 10.81 -6.84 19.22
N ASN A 51 10.07 -6.86 20.33
CA ASN A 51 9.21 -7.99 20.70
C ASN A 51 7.78 -7.86 20.15
N CYS A 52 7.48 -6.82 19.35
CA CYS A 52 6.16 -6.63 18.76
C CYS A 52 6.05 -7.42 17.44
N PRO A 53 5.19 -8.46 17.35
CA PRO A 53 5.08 -9.29 16.14
C PRO A 53 4.73 -8.48 14.88
N SER A 54 3.88 -7.46 15.02
CA SER A 54 3.44 -6.60 13.92
C SER A 54 4.58 -5.84 13.23
N VAL A 55 5.66 -5.55 13.95
CA VAL A 55 6.83 -4.84 13.41
C VAL A 55 7.65 -5.76 12.50
N LEU A 56 7.70 -7.06 12.79
CA LEU A 56 8.42 -8.05 11.98
C LEU A 56 7.65 -8.43 10.71
N GLU A 57 6.31 -8.38 10.75
CA GLU A 57 5.45 -8.71 9.61
C GLU A 57 5.54 -7.71 8.45
N ASP A 58 5.76 -6.42 8.73
CA ASP A 58 5.92 -5.35 7.72
C ASP A 58 7.11 -5.59 6.78
N TRP A 59 8.15 -6.28 7.26
CA TRP A 59 9.34 -6.59 6.45
C TRP A 59 9.13 -7.78 5.52
N SER A 60 8.20 -8.69 5.85
CA SER A 60 7.85 -9.81 4.99
C SER A 60 7.18 -9.35 3.68
N LEU A 61 6.53 -8.18 3.69
CA LEU A 61 5.92 -7.56 2.52
C LEU A 61 6.96 -7.32 1.42
N GLY A 62 8.07 -6.64 1.73
CA GLY A 62 9.11 -6.28 0.75
C GLY A 62 9.69 -7.48 -0.01
N VAL A 63 9.66 -8.66 0.60
CA VAL A 63 10.13 -9.91 0.01
C VAL A 63 9.12 -10.56 -0.92
N ARG A 64 7.83 -10.44 -0.59
CA ARG A 64 6.72 -10.99 -1.38
C ARG A 64 6.43 -10.18 -2.63
N LEU A 65 6.70 -8.87 -2.59
CA LEU A 65 6.43 -7.94 -3.69
C LEU A 65 7.26 -8.20 -4.96
N LEU A 66 8.37 -8.96 -4.88
CA LEU A 66 9.29 -9.15 -6.00
C LEU A 66 9.70 -10.63 -6.18
N PRO A 67 8.83 -11.47 -6.79
CA PRO A 67 9.04 -12.92 -6.91
C PRO A 67 10.26 -13.34 -7.73
N ASP A 68 10.68 -12.51 -8.70
CA ASP A 68 11.76 -12.83 -9.64
C ASP A 68 13.12 -12.22 -9.24
N MET A 69 13.19 -11.53 -8.09
CA MET A 69 14.42 -10.90 -7.63
C MET A 69 15.42 -11.92 -7.06
N ARG A 70 16.69 -11.76 -7.44
CA ARG A 70 17.80 -12.51 -6.82
C ARG A 70 17.99 -12.03 -5.38
N PRO A 71 18.31 -12.95 -4.44
CA PRO A 71 18.65 -12.55 -3.09
C PRO A 71 19.86 -11.61 -3.11
N SER A 72 19.73 -10.47 -2.45
CA SER A 72 20.80 -9.50 -2.21
C SER A 72 21.30 -9.65 -0.77
N PRO A 73 22.60 -9.45 -0.50
CA PRO A 73 23.15 -9.51 0.87
C PRO A 73 22.67 -8.36 1.77
N ALA A 74 22.14 -7.27 1.19
CA ALA A 74 21.48 -6.20 1.95
C ALA A 74 19.96 -6.41 1.99
N PRO A 75 19.27 -6.17 3.13
CA PRO A 75 17.82 -6.31 3.24
C PRO A 75 17.10 -5.42 2.22
N LEU A 76 16.17 -6.02 1.46
CA LEU A 76 15.46 -5.36 0.35
C LEU A 76 14.63 -4.14 0.80
N GLY A 77 14.08 -4.18 2.02
CA GLY A 77 13.32 -3.06 2.57
C GLY A 77 14.14 -1.78 2.75
N TYR A 78 15.44 -1.89 3.05
CA TYR A 78 16.31 -0.73 3.27
C TYR A 78 16.61 0.03 1.96
N ARG A 79 16.71 -0.66 0.83
CA ARG A 79 16.92 -0.02 -0.47
C ARG A 79 15.69 0.74 -0.98
N PHE A 80 14.49 0.33 -0.57
CA PHE A 80 13.25 1.05 -0.87
C PHE A 80 13.04 2.27 0.04
N SER A 81 13.45 2.18 1.32
CA SER A 81 13.32 3.29 2.28
C SER A 81 14.43 4.34 2.19
N ASP A 82 15.61 4.01 1.65
CA ASP A 82 16.71 4.95 1.40
C ASP A 82 16.47 5.90 0.21
N GLY A 83 15.35 5.77 -0.50
CA GLY A 83 14.92 6.79 -1.44
C GLY A 83 14.79 8.13 -0.72
N VAL A 84 15.62 9.11 -1.08
CA VAL A 84 15.61 10.48 -0.50
C VAL A 84 14.19 11.07 -0.45
N GLY A 85 13.32 10.68 -1.40
CA GLY A 85 11.90 11.03 -1.43
C GLY A 85 11.07 10.45 -0.28
N PHE A 86 11.24 9.16 0.06
CA PHE A 86 10.48 8.50 1.14
C PHE A 86 10.84 9.06 2.51
N ARG A 87 12.13 9.22 2.80
CA ARG A 87 12.56 9.81 4.08
C ARG A 87 12.03 11.24 4.24
N ALA A 88 12.08 12.06 3.19
CA ALA A 88 11.52 13.42 3.23
C ALA A 88 10.00 13.40 3.46
N ALA A 89 9.27 12.49 2.82
CA ALA A 89 7.84 12.33 3.01
C ALA A 89 7.49 11.87 4.44
N GLN A 90 8.24 10.91 5.00
CA GLN A 90 8.06 10.46 6.38
C GLN A 90 8.29 11.61 7.38
N MET A 91 9.33 12.42 7.18
CA MET A 91 9.59 13.59 8.02
C MET A 91 8.46 14.63 7.94
N GLN A 92 7.85 14.83 6.77
CA GLN A 92 6.70 15.72 6.62
C GLN A 92 5.45 15.15 7.31
N VAL A 93 5.18 13.84 7.20
CA VAL A 93 4.09 13.18 7.93
C VAL A 93 4.28 13.30 9.45
N LEU A 94 5.50 13.10 9.95
CA LEU A 94 5.83 13.30 11.36
C LEU A 94 5.62 14.75 11.81
N SER A 95 6.00 15.73 11.00
CA SER A 95 5.77 17.15 11.29
C SER A 95 4.26 17.46 11.38
N HIS A 96 3.44 16.94 10.47
CA HIS A 96 1.99 17.11 10.51
C HIS A 96 1.38 16.51 11.79
N ARG A 97 1.83 15.32 12.20
CA ARG A 97 1.41 14.68 13.45
C ARG A 97 1.79 15.50 14.68
N GLN A 98 3.04 15.98 14.75
CA GLN A 98 3.54 16.79 15.85
C GLN A 98 2.78 18.11 15.99
N ASN A 99 2.39 18.72 14.86
CA ASN A 99 1.68 19.98 14.82
C ASN A 99 0.15 19.82 14.86
N ASN A 100 -0.38 18.59 14.91
CA ASN A 100 -1.81 18.29 14.80
C ASN A 100 -2.48 18.97 13.58
N THR A 101 -1.74 19.04 12.47
CA THR A 101 -2.21 19.62 11.20
C THR A 101 -2.43 18.51 10.19
N LEU A 102 -3.36 18.73 9.26
CA LEU A 102 -3.56 17.83 8.13
C LEU A 102 -2.99 18.48 6.85
N PRO A 103 -2.24 17.75 6.03
CA PRO A 103 -1.92 18.21 4.68
C PRO A 103 -3.20 18.37 3.85
N SER A 104 -3.16 19.17 2.79
CA SER A 104 -4.22 19.14 1.78
C SER A 104 -4.28 17.75 1.12
N VAL A 105 -5.38 17.43 0.43
CA VAL A 105 -5.53 16.16 -0.29
C VAL A 105 -4.40 15.99 -1.31
N GLU A 106 -4.11 17.04 -2.07
CA GLU A 106 -3.05 17.07 -3.08
C GLU A 106 -1.67 16.90 -2.43
N ALA A 107 -1.41 17.60 -1.33
CA ALA A 107 -0.15 17.46 -0.60
C ALA A 107 0.02 16.05 0.00
N TYR A 108 -1.06 15.41 0.44
CA TYR A 108 -1.03 14.03 0.93
C TYR A 108 -0.74 13.03 -0.19
N VAL A 109 -1.38 13.19 -1.35
CA VAL A 109 -1.12 12.37 -2.54
C VAL A 109 0.32 12.57 -3.01
N ASP A 110 0.82 13.81 -3.12
CA ASP A 110 2.20 14.11 -3.51
C ASP A 110 3.23 13.54 -2.54
N LEU A 111 2.97 13.63 -1.23
CA LEU A 111 3.80 13.02 -0.18
C LEU A 111 4.00 11.52 -0.40
N ARG A 112 2.95 10.88 -0.89
CA ARG A 112 2.84 9.44 -0.99
C ARG A 112 3.27 8.91 -2.37
N THR A 113 3.16 9.71 -3.42
CA THR A 113 3.43 9.32 -4.81
C THR A 113 4.82 9.68 -5.33
N ARG A 114 5.71 10.26 -4.49
CA ARG A 114 7.05 10.66 -4.94
C ARG A 114 7.77 9.51 -5.64
N PRO A 115 8.21 9.69 -6.90
CA PRO A 115 8.73 8.60 -7.70
C PRO A 115 9.98 8.01 -7.04
N GLN A 116 9.90 6.72 -6.75
CA GLN A 116 11.06 5.91 -6.39
C GLN A 116 11.72 5.49 -7.70
N ARG A 117 13.04 5.72 -7.84
CA ARG A 117 13.75 5.27 -9.04
C ARG A 117 13.59 3.76 -9.19
N PRO A 118 13.43 3.23 -10.42
CA PRO A 118 13.36 1.78 -10.62
C PRO A 118 14.60 1.09 -10.06
N PRO A 119 14.47 -0.17 -9.62
CA PRO A 119 15.57 -0.90 -9.02
C PRO A 119 16.79 -0.93 -9.96
N HIS A 120 17.97 -0.73 -9.38
CA HIS A 120 19.24 -0.66 -10.11
C HIS A 120 19.42 -1.88 -11.02
N GLY A 121 19.60 -1.64 -12.32
CA GLY A 121 19.93 -2.66 -13.31
C GLY A 121 18.95 -2.75 -14.49
N LEU A 122 17.72 -2.23 -14.35
CA LEU A 122 16.79 -2.13 -15.47
C LEU A 122 17.13 -0.92 -16.33
N LYS A 123 17.40 -1.13 -17.61
CA LYS A 123 17.56 -0.06 -18.60
C LYS A 123 16.20 0.32 -19.16
N LEU A 124 15.36 0.88 -18.30
CA LEU A 124 14.13 1.52 -18.77
C LEU A 124 14.53 2.82 -19.46
N SER A 125 13.93 3.10 -20.61
CA SER A 125 13.97 4.44 -21.19
C SER A 125 13.12 5.32 -20.26
N LEU A 126 13.78 5.95 -19.29
CA LEU A 126 13.17 6.76 -18.23
C LEU A 126 12.51 8.04 -18.77
N ASP A 127 12.68 8.35 -20.05
CA ASP A 127 12.10 9.53 -20.69
C ASP A 127 10.66 9.31 -21.18
N ASP A 128 10.12 8.09 -21.05
CA ASP A 128 8.74 7.80 -21.42
C ASP A 128 7.81 8.03 -20.23
N GLN A 129 7.14 9.19 -20.25
CA GLN A 129 6.08 9.63 -19.32
C GLN A 129 5.09 8.52 -18.95
N ARG A 130 4.84 7.56 -19.87
CA ARG A 130 3.93 6.44 -19.63
C ARG A 130 4.40 5.55 -18.47
N TRP A 131 5.70 5.39 -18.27
CA TRP A 131 6.24 4.62 -17.15
C TRP A 131 6.00 5.30 -15.82
N ASP A 132 6.14 6.62 -15.78
CA ASP A 132 5.87 7.41 -14.58
C ASP A 132 4.38 7.37 -14.22
N ASP A 133 3.49 7.52 -15.22
CA ASP A 133 2.04 7.43 -15.02
C ASP A 133 1.63 6.06 -14.48
N LEU A 134 2.19 4.99 -15.03
CA LEU A 134 1.91 3.64 -14.59
C LEU A 134 2.47 3.36 -13.19
N HIS A 135 3.68 3.81 -12.90
CA HIS A 135 4.29 3.67 -11.58
C HIS A 135 3.47 4.41 -10.52
N ARG A 136 3.05 5.64 -10.81
CA ARG A 136 2.15 6.42 -9.94
C ARG A 136 0.83 5.69 -9.71
N SER A 137 0.19 5.20 -10.78
CA SER A 137 -1.07 4.45 -10.65
C SER A 137 -0.92 3.20 -9.77
N ALA A 138 0.20 2.47 -9.88
CA ALA A 138 0.46 1.33 -9.02
C ALA A 138 0.64 1.73 -7.54
N ILE A 139 1.35 2.83 -7.29
CA ILE A 139 1.52 3.40 -5.94
C ILE A 139 0.17 3.83 -5.36
N ASP A 140 -0.65 4.53 -6.14
CA ASP A 140 -1.98 5.00 -5.73
C ASP A 140 -2.86 3.83 -5.31
N VAL A 141 -2.90 2.76 -6.09
CA VAL A 141 -3.68 1.55 -5.75
C VAL A 141 -3.22 0.96 -4.42
N MET A 142 -1.91 0.80 -4.22
CA MET A 142 -1.36 0.24 -2.97
C MET A 142 -1.63 1.13 -1.74
N GLN A 143 -1.62 2.45 -1.93
CA GLN A 143 -1.80 3.40 -0.84
C GLN A 143 -3.25 3.63 -0.48
N LEU A 144 -4.12 3.71 -1.48
CA LEU A 144 -5.56 3.80 -1.26
C LEU A 144 -6.09 2.53 -0.61
N SER A 145 -5.60 1.34 -1.01
CA SER A 145 -6.01 0.09 -0.38
C SER A 145 -5.55 -0.01 1.07
N THR A 146 -4.28 0.32 1.36
CA THR A 146 -3.78 0.36 2.74
C THR A 146 -4.43 1.47 3.55
N GLY A 147 -4.80 2.59 2.94
CA GLY A 147 -5.56 3.68 3.55
C GLY A 147 -6.96 3.25 3.97
N ALA A 148 -7.69 2.58 3.08
CA ALA A 148 -9.03 2.04 3.36
C ALA A 148 -9.02 1.02 4.51
N ILE A 149 -7.96 0.21 4.61
CA ILE A 149 -7.77 -0.74 5.70
C ILE A 149 -7.39 -0.03 7.01
N ASN A 150 -6.45 0.92 6.95
CA ASN A 150 -6.06 1.70 8.13
C ASN A 150 -7.21 2.51 8.74
N PHE A 151 -8.23 2.87 7.94
CA PHE A 151 -9.43 3.55 8.43
C PHE A 151 -10.15 2.76 9.53
N THR A 152 -10.04 1.43 9.53
CA THR A 152 -10.73 0.61 10.54
C THR A 152 -9.97 0.49 11.85
N LEU A 153 -8.76 1.06 11.96
CA LEU A 153 -7.98 1.04 13.20
C LEU A 153 -8.41 2.16 14.15
N PRO A 154 -8.81 1.85 15.41
CA PRO A 154 -9.31 2.83 16.38
C PRO A 154 -8.30 3.94 16.73
N SER A 155 -7.00 3.61 16.67
CA SER A 155 -5.90 4.47 17.10
C SER A 155 -5.41 5.46 16.05
N SER A 156 -5.91 5.39 14.80
CA SER A 156 -5.29 6.12 13.70
C SER A 156 -5.45 7.64 13.80
N GLY A 157 -6.45 8.18 14.50
CA GLY A 157 -6.62 9.60 14.88
C GLY A 157 -6.62 10.65 13.76
N ILE A 158 -6.27 10.28 12.53
CA ILE A 158 -5.82 11.17 11.46
C ILE A 158 -6.92 11.37 10.40
N ILE A 159 -7.98 10.55 10.38
CA ILE A 159 -8.82 10.41 9.18
C ILE A 159 -10.34 10.70 9.33
N PRO A 160 -10.98 10.81 10.51
CA PRO A 160 -12.37 11.29 10.57
C PRO A 160 -12.58 12.66 9.87
N LYS A 161 -11.49 13.44 9.71
CA LYS A 161 -11.46 14.73 9.01
C LYS A 161 -11.27 14.62 7.48
N PHE A 162 -10.66 13.54 6.98
CA PHE A 162 -10.39 13.38 5.55
C PHE A 162 -11.64 12.93 4.79
N LEU A 163 -12.44 12.03 5.37
CA LEU A 163 -13.76 11.68 4.84
C LEU A 163 -14.78 12.82 4.95
N ALA A 164 -14.64 13.76 5.89
CA ALA A 164 -15.42 15.00 5.88
C ALA A 164 -15.11 15.89 4.64
N ALA A 165 -13.88 15.82 4.12
CA ALA A 165 -13.49 16.49 2.88
C ALA A 165 -13.88 15.70 1.62
N GLU A 166 -13.83 14.36 1.65
CA GLU A 166 -14.23 13.50 0.53
C GLU A 166 -15.76 13.42 0.36
N SER A 167 -16.52 13.42 1.45
CA SER A 167 -17.99 13.53 1.44
C SER A 167 -18.48 14.90 0.95
N ALA A 168 -17.72 15.98 1.18
CA ALA A 168 -17.98 17.29 0.57
C ALA A 168 -17.76 17.26 -0.97
N PHE A 169 -16.92 16.35 -1.47
CA PHE A 169 -16.71 16.12 -2.91
C PHE A 169 -17.84 15.31 -3.55
N THR A 170 -18.64 14.61 -2.75
CA THR A 170 -19.83 13.85 -3.20
C THR A 170 -21.14 14.64 -3.06
N ALA A 171 -21.09 15.85 -2.51
CA ALA A 171 -22.25 16.67 -2.17
C ALA A 171 -22.43 17.90 -3.08
N GLU A 172 -22.00 17.82 -4.35
CA GLU A 172 -22.51 18.74 -5.38
C GLU A 172 -23.78 18.17 -6.03
N GLN A 173 -24.69 19.09 -6.34
CA GLN A 173 -26.13 18.88 -6.52
C GLN A 173 -26.55 17.83 -7.57
N PRO A 174 -27.75 17.22 -7.41
CA PRO A 174 -28.27 16.29 -8.39
C PRO A 174 -28.57 17.02 -9.70
N VAL A 175 -27.78 16.75 -10.73
CA VAL A 175 -28.22 16.92 -12.12
C VAL A 175 -28.99 15.64 -12.45
N GLU A 176 -30.30 15.78 -12.66
CA GLU A 176 -31.17 14.68 -13.04
C GLU A 176 -30.66 14.03 -14.33
N GLY A 177 -30.25 12.76 -14.24
CA GLY A 177 -30.08 11.89 -15.39
C GLY A 177 -28.63 11.52 -15.73
N GLU A 178 -27.86 10.95 -14.80
CA GLU A 178 -26.75 10.08 -15.21
C GLU A 178 -26.32 9.11 -14.09
N THR A 179 -26.02 7.89 -14.50
CA THR A 179 -25.65 6.75 -13.64
C THR A 179 -24.34 6.98 -12.88
N THR A 180 -24.41 6.76 -11.56
CA THR A 180 -23.39 6.68 -10.50
C THR A 180 -21.92 6.48 -10.94
N PRO A 181 -20.95 7.37 -10.56
CA PRO A 181 -19.56 7.29 -11.06
C PRO A 181 -18.51 6.67 -10.10
N ALA A 182 -18.82 6.33 -8.85
CA ALA A 182 -17.78 5.99 -7.87
C ALA A 182 -17.08 4.62 -8.08
N SER A 183 -17.70 3.64 -8.73
CA SER A 183 -17.06 2.34 -9.03
C SER A 183 -16.37 2.27 -10.40
N ALA A 184 -16.42 3.35 -11.20
CA ALA A 184 -15.96 3.32 -12.59
C ALA A 184 -14.45 3.59 -12.74
N ASN A 185 -13.81 4.28 -11.79
CA ASN A 185 -12.46 4.83 -12.01
C ASN A 185 -11.28 3.97 -11.55
N LEU A 186 -11.50 2.82 -10.91
CA LEU A 186 -10.41 1.91 -10.51
C LEU A 186 -10.24 0.69 -11.42
N ARG A 187 -10.98 0.62 -12.54
CA ARG A 187 -10.63 -0.34 -13.59
C ARG A 187 -9.36 0.18 -14.25
N ILE A 188 -8.25 -0.52 -14.00
CA ILE A 188 -7.06 -0.45 -14.86
C ILE A 188 -7.52 -0.96 -16.23
N HIS A 189 -8.06 -0.07 -17.06
CA HIS A 189 -8.43 -0.39 -18.42
C HIS A 189 -7.12 -0.63 -19.17
N PRO A 190 -6.85 -1.84 -19.68
CA PRO A 190 -5.78 -1.99 -20.64
C PRO A 190 -6.09 -1.03 -21.80
N PRO A 191 -5.15 -0.17 -22.21
CA PRO A 191 -5.39 0.72 -23.34
C PRO A 191 -5.83 -0.10 -24.56
N PRO A 192 -6.72 0.45 -25.40
CA PRO A 192 -7.20 -0.25 -26.59
C PRO A 192 -6.01 -0.76 -27.40
N GLU A 193 -6.17 -1.96 -27.94
CA GLU A 193 -5.19 -2.81 -28.63
C GLU A 193 -4.56 -2.11 -29.85
N GLN A 194 -3.77 -1.07 -29.60
CA GLN A 194 -2.86 -0.49 -30.57
C GLN A 194 -1.65 -1.41 -30.61
N VAL A 195 -1.30 -1.86 -31.82
CA VAL A 195 -0.14 -2.72 -32.10
C VAL A 195 1.13 -1.96 -31.71
N SER A 196 1.44 -2.02 -30.42
CA SER A 196 2.62 -1.44 -29.82
C SER A 196 3.79 -2.33 -30.21
N PRO A 197 4.97 -1.77 -30.53
CA PRO A 197 6.15 -2.60 -30.66
C PRO A 197 6.33 -3.45 -29.40
N PRO A 198 6.86 -4.68 -29.52
CA PRO A 198 7.08 -5.54 -28.36
C PRO A 198 7.90 -4.78 -27.32
N LEU A 199 7.37 -4.71 -26.11
CA LEU A 199 8.05 -4.12 -24.96
C LEU A 199 9.43 -4.78 -24.80
N SER A 200 10.44 -3.99 -24.42
CA SER A 200 11.73 -4.56 -24.08
C SER A 200 11.59 -5.59 -22.95
N SER A 201 12.52 -6.54 -22.86
CA SER A 201 12.54 -7.51 -21.75
C SER A 201 12.49 -6.81 -20.39
N ASP A 202 13.23 -5.71 -20.23
CA ASP A 202 13.27 -4.92 -18.99
C ASP A 202 11.92 -4.26 -18.68
N SER A 203 11.24 -3.73 -19.71
CA SER A 203 9.91 -3.14 -19.57
C SER A 203 8.88 -4.18 -19.12
N THR A 204 8.93 -5.37 -19.71
CA THR A 204 8.03 -6.49 -19.35
C THR A 204 8.28 -6.94 -17.91
N LEU A 205 9.54 -7.04 -17.49
CA LEU A 205 9.91 -7.39 -16.11
C LEU A 205 9.45 -6.31 -15.13
N TYR A 206 9.59 -5.03 -15.48
CA TYR A 206 9.13 -3.93 -14.65
C TYR A 206 7.61 -3.91 -14.48
N LEU A 207 6.85 -4.03 -15.59
CA LEU A 207 5.39 -4.16 -15.56
C LEU A 207 4.92 -5.30 -14.68
N ARG A 208 5.59 -6.44 -14.81
CA ARG A 208 5.30 -7.63 -14.01
C ARG A 208 5.57 -7.36 -12.53
N GLY A 209 6.70 -6.75 -12.20
CA GLY A 209 7.02 -6.34 -10.82
C GLY A 209 5.98 -5.38 -10.22
N LEU A 210 5.49 -4.39 -10.98
CA LEU A 210 4.42 -3.51 -10.51
C LEU A 210 3.12 -4.28 -10.21
N LYS A 211 2.74 -5.24 -11.06
CA LYS A 211 1.57 -6.09 -10.83
C LYS A 211 1.75 -6.95 -9.58
N ASP A 212 2.91 -7.59 -9.42
CA ASP A 212 3.22 -8.37 -8.23
C ASP A 212 3.18 -7.49 -6.97
N CYS A 213 3.65 -6.24 -7.05
CA CYS A 213 3.59 -5.30 -5.93
C CYS A 213 2.15 -5.00 -5.50
N ILE A 214 1.26 -4.71 -6.46
CA ILE A 214 -0.16 -4.45 -6.19
C ILE A 214 -0.80 -5.67 -5.52
N VAL A 215 -0.66 -6.85 -6.15
CA VAL A 215 -1.28 -8.09 -5.67
C VAL A 215 -0.74 -8.50 -4.30
N GLY A 216 0.58 -8.43 -4.14
CA GLY A 216 1.29 -8.78 -2.92
C GLY A 216 0.87 -7.88 -1.76
N THR A 217 0.77 -6.56 -1.99
CA THR A 217 0.33 -5.60 -0.96
C THR A 217 -1.11 -5.87 -0.55
N LEU A 218 -2.01 -6.07 -1.50
CA LEU A 218 -3.42 -6.34 -1.22
C LEU A 218 -3.59 -7.64 -0.42
N ASN A 219 -2.96 -8.73 -0.82
CA ASN A 219 -3.05 -10.00 -0.07
C ASN A 219 -2.40 -9.89 1.30
N TRP A 220 -1.19 -9.33 1.38
CA TRP A 220 -0.48 -9.15 2.64
C TRP A 220 -1.30 -8.34 3.65
N SER A 221 -2.03 -7.30 3.21
CA SER A 221 -2.85 -6.48 4.10
C SER A 221 -3.99 -7.23 4.79
N TYR A 222 -4.43 -8.38 4.28
CA TYR A 222 -5.38 -9.26 4.95
C TYR A 222 -4.71 -10.40 5.73
N GLU A 223 -3.46 -10.73 5.41
CA GLU A 223 -2.73 -11.83 6.07
C GLU A 223 -1.95 -11.35 7.30
N THR A 224 -1.52 -10.09 7.32
CA THR A 224 -0.84 -9.51 8.49
C THR A 224 -1.81 -9.27 9.63
N GLU A 225 -1.35 -9.53 10.85
CA GLU A 225 -2.09 -9.20 12.07
C GLU A 225 -2.10 -7.69 12.36
N LEU A 226 -1.28 -6.90 11.65
CA LEU A 226 -1.17 -5.45 11.84
C LEU A 226 -2.52 -4.72 11.73
N TYR A 227 -3.38 -5.14 10.81
CA TYR A 227 -4.63 -4.42 10.52
C TYR A 227 -5.86 -5.06 11.19
N PHE A 228 -5.96 -6.38 11.17
CA PHE A 228 -7.16 -7.10 11.60
C PHE A 228 -6.89 -8.10 12.73
N GLY A 229 -5.65 -8.19 13.24
CA GLY A 229 -5.23 -9.27 14.12
C GLY A 229 -5.52 -10.64 13.49
N ALA A 230 -5.95 -11.61 14.30
CA ALA A 230 -6.34 -12.94 13.84
C ALA A 230 -7.63 -12.98 12.97
N LYS A 231 -8.29 -11.83 12.71
CA LYS A 231 -9.54 -11.77 11.93
C LYS A 231 -9.34 -11.47 10.46
N GLY A 232 -8.10 -11.41 9.97
CA GLY A 232 -7.77 -11.09 8.59
C GLY A 232 -8.57 -11.89 7.57
N ASP A 233 -8.68 -13.21 7.74
CA ASP A 233 -9.43 -14.10 6.86
C ASP A 233 -10.95 -13.86 6.88
N GLU A 234 -11.52 -13.57 8.06
CA GLU A 234 -12.95 -13.23 8.18
C GLU A 234 -13.24 -11.92 7.43
N VAL A 235 -12.43 -10.89 7.65
CA VAL A 235 -12.58 -9.59 6.99
C VAL A 235 -12.38 -9.75 5.48
N ARG A 236 -11.43 -10.57 5.05
CA ARG A 236 -11.20 -10.88 3.63
C ARG A 236 -12.41 -11.55 2.98
N GLN A 237 -13.05 -12.48 3.68
CA GLN A 237 -14.18 -13.24 3.14
C GLN A 237 -15.48 -12.43 3.12
N PHE A 238 -15.75 -11.66 4.17
CA PHE A 238 -17.04 -11.00 4.37
C PHE A 238 -17.02 -9.49 4.08
N GLY A 239 -15.84 -8.87 4.11
CA GLY A 239 -15.65 -7.43 3.93
C GLY A 239 -16.10 -6.58 5.13
N TRP A 240 -16.47 -7.18 6.27
CA TRP A 240 -16.96 -6.43 7.43
C TRP A 240 -15.91 -6.30 8.52
N VAL A 241 -15.75 -5.09 9.04
CA VAL A 241 -14.90 -4.81 10.21
C VAL A 241 -15.75 -4.25 11.34
N PHE A 242 -15.63 -4.85 12.52
CA PHE A 242 -16.33 -4.44 13.73
C PHE A 242 -15.40 -3.60 14.60
N LEU A 243 -15.76 -2.34 14.81
CA LEU A 243 -14.97 -1.37 15.54
C LEU A 243 -15.20 -1.55 17.05
N LYS A 244 -14.12 -1.59 17.82
CA LYS A 244 -14.21 -1.54 19.28
C LYS A 244 -14.58 -0.12 19.71
N THR A 245 -15.61 0.02 20.54
CA THR A 245 -15.89 1.28 21.23
C THR A 245 -14.81 1.53 22.28
N LYS A 246 -14.42 2.81 22.46
CA LYS A 246 -13.38 3.25 23.42
C LYS A 246 -13.59 2.79 24.87
N GLU A 247 -14.79 2.35 25.24
CA GLU A 247 -15.09 1.83 26.59
C GLU A 247 -14.60 0.38 26.83
N GLN A 248 -14.04 -0.28 25.81
CA GLN A 248 -13.59 -1.70 25.87
C GLN A 248 -12.08 -1.90 25.64
N GLU A 249 -11.28 -0.82 25.66
CA GLU A 249 -9.80 -0.88 25.70
C GLU A 249 -9.30 -0.68 27.12
#